data_AF-A0A9P5UUL4-F1
#
_entry.id   AF-A0A9P5UUL4-F1
#
_cell.length_a   1.000
_cell.length_b   1.000
_cell.length_c   1.000
_cell.angle_alpha   90.00
_cell.angle_beta   90.00
_cell.angle_gamma   90.00
#
_symmetry.space_group_name_H-M   'P 1'
#
loop_
_entity.id
_entity.type
_entity.pdbx_description
1 polymer ?
#
loop_
_entity_poly.entity_id
_entity_poly.type
_entity_poly.pdbx_seq_one_letter_code
_entity_poly.pdbx_strand_id
1 'polypeptide(L)'
;MATRLPKALLTTLALLLLFATTATRPTVHAHTGLSTPCGRYQSAAGCPPPPPGQAIDYDINSPIGSNLKINQTLCKSSIPYPFESRTVYKAGDTIQTAYSLGSTHGGGHCQWALSYDGEKTWVVIQTEIRTCLQTTPDMQGSYRIPVKLPADAPSGNVTFMWLWINAIGDRELYSNCADIRIEGRNGGSVQGVAPLIANYGPSNPHFPEFPTAEFPDGHELFATRQQVTIMVKGSEGGAVDPSQSGVALSPKAANQPNSA
;
A
#
# COMPACT_ATOMS: atom_id res chain seq x y z
N MET A 1 -22.68 -15.71 -90.52
CA MET A 1 -21.58 -14.75 -90.24
C MET A 1 -21.44 -14.64 -88.74
N ALA A 2 -20.41 -15.29 -88.19
CA ALA A 2 -20.10 -15.29 -86.77
C ALA A 2 -19.19 -14.11 -86.45
N THR A 3 -19.63 -13.21 -85.57
CA THR A 3 -18.79 -12.14 -85.03
C THR A 3 -18.78 -12.24 -83.50
N ARG A 4 -17.57 -12.48 -82.99
CA ARG A 4 -17.21 -12.69 -81.58
C ARG A 4 -17.34 -11.40 -80.78
N LEU A 5 -17.83 -11.50 -79.54
CA LEU A 5 -17.69 -10.46 -78.51
C LEU A 5 -16.22 -10.33 -78.07
N PRO A 6 -15.70 -9.10 -77.85
CA PRO A 6 -14.47 -8.89 -77.09
C PRO A 6 -14.77 -8.78 -75.59
N LYS A 7 -13.96 -9.48 -74.79
CA LYS A 7 -13.82 -9.32 -73.33
C LYS A 7 -12.94 -8.10 -73.04
N ALA A 8 -13.49 -7.08 -72.39
CA ALA A 8 -12.81 -6.03 -71.63
C ALA A 8 -13.94 -5.19 -70.99
N LEU A 9 -13.92 -4.70 -69.75
CA LEU A 9 -12.88 -4.51 -68.76
C LEU A 9 -13.62 -4.43 -67.41
N LEU A 10 -13.11 -5.13 -66.39
CA LEU A 10 -13.53 -5.01 -65.00
C LEU A 10 -13.32 -3.58 -64.51
N THR A 11 -14.34 -2.95 -63.93
CA THR A 11 -14.14 -1.96 -62.85
C THR A 11 -15.27 -2.10 -61.81
N THR A 12 -14.92 -2.81 -60.75
CA THR A 12 -15.63 -2.97 -59.48
C THR A 12 -15.78 -1.63 -58.77
N LEU A 13 -17.02 -1.18 -58.56
CA LEU A 13 -17.35 -0.16 -57.55
C LEU A 13 -17.75 -0.88 -56.26
N ALA A 14 -16.75 -1.38 -55.52
CA ALA A 14 -16.96 -1.90 -54.17
C ALA A 14 -16.91 -0.73 -53.18
N LEU A 15 -18.07 -0.38 -52.64
CA LEU A 15 -18.26 0.61 -51.60
C LEU A 15 -17.60 0.11 -50.30
N LEU A 16 -16.34 0.48 -50.05
CA LEU A 16 -15.65 0.22 -48.79
C LEU A 16 -16.15 1.21 -47.72
N LEU A 17 -17.21 0.82 -47.02
CA LEU A 17 -17.53 1.37 -45.70
C LEU A 17 -16.45 0.89 -44.72
N LEU A 18 -15.38 1.67 -44.55
CA LEU A 18 -14.49 1.51 -43.39
C LEU A 18 -15.28 1.92 -42.15
N PHE A 19 -15.91 0.96 -41.48
CA PHE A 19 -16.25 1.12 -40.08
C PHE A 19 -14.93 1.17 -39.31
N ALA A 20 -14.48 2.38 -38.96
CA ALA A 20 -13.45 2.56 -37.95
C ALA A 20 -14.04 2.11 -36.62
N THR A 21 -13.92 0.82 -36.31
CA THR A 21 -14.14 0.31 -34.96
C THR A 21 -13.04 0.91 -34.10
N THR A 22 -13.33 2.05 -33.46
CA THR A 22 -12.54 2.50 -32.32
C THR A 22 -12.66 1.40 -31.27
N ALA A 23 -11.65 0.54 -31.21
CA ALA A 23 -11.50 -0.41 -30.12
C ALA A 23 -11.32 0.43 -28.86
N THR A 24 -12.41 0.75 -28.17
CA THR A 24 -12.39 1.24 -26.81
C THR A 24 -11.78 0.11 -25.99
N ARG A 25 -10.46 0.17 -25.79
CA ARG A 25 -9.80 -0.69 -24.83
C ARG A 25 -10.54 -0.47 -23.51
N PRO A 26 -11.16 -1.48 -22.89
CA PRO A 26 -11.62 -1.32 -21.53
C PRO A 26 -10.38 -0.97 -20.72
N THR A 27 -10.32 0.25 -20.21
CA THR A 27 -9.39 0.61 -19.17
C THR A 27 -9.87 -0.15 -17.95
N VAL A 28 -9.49 -1.42 -17.83
CA VAL A 28 -9.55 -2.10 -16.54
C VAL A 28 -8.59 -1.29 -15.68
N HIS A 29 -9.12 -0.46 -14.80
CA HIS A 29 -8.34 0.25 -13.79
C HIS A 29 -7.91 -0.82 -12.80
N ALA A 30 -6.84 -1.51 -13.18
CA ALA A 30 -6.43 -2.74 -12.56
C ALA A 30 -5.49 -2.34 -11.43
N HIS A 31 -6.03 -2.16 -10.23
CA HIS A 31 -5.32 -1.68 -9.06
C HIS A 31 -5.68 -2.54 -7.84
N THR A 32 -4.77 -2.70 -6.89
CA THR A 32 -4.95 -3.57 -5.72
C THR A 32 -4.81 -2.80 -4.41
N GLY A 33 -5.69 -3.09 -3.46
CA GLY A 33 -5.70 -2.50 -2.12
C GLY A 33 -5.77 -3.57 -1.02
N LEU A 34 -5.35 -3.21 0.19
CA LEU A 34 -5.54 -4.01 1.40
C LEU A 34 -7.04 -4.09 1.73
N SER A 35 -7.59 -5.30 1.69
CA SER A 35 -8.98 -5.56 2.05
C SER A 35 -9.13 -6.18 3.44
N THR A 36 -8.09 -6.83 3.98
CA THR A 36 -8.06 -7.32 5.36
C THR A 36 -6.67 -7.13 5.94
N PRO A 37 -6.53 -6.57 7.16
CA PRO A 37 -7.57 -5.88 7.93
C PRO A 37 -8.15 -4.69 7.15
N CYS A 38 -9.30 -4.18 7.58
CA CYS A 38 -9.98 -3.09 6.88
C CYS A 38 -9.09 -1.87 6.75
N GLY A 39 -8.68 -1.56 5.52
CA GLY A 39 -8.06 -0.28 5.18
C GLY A 39 -9.01 0.88 5.51
N ARG A 40 -8.46 2.03 5.88
CA ARG A 40 -9.23 3.24 6.17
C ARG A 40 -10.23 3.53 5.08
N TYR A 41 -11.50 3.55 5.49
CA TYR A 41 -12.67 3.97 4.71
C TYR A 41 -12.96 3.09 3.51
N GLN A 42 -12.43 1.87 3.48
CA GLN A 42 -12.73 0.99 2.35
C GLN A 42 -14.20 0.58 2.34
N SER A 43 -14.69 0.29 1.13
CA SER A 43 -16.08 -0.08 0.86
C SER A 43 -16.40 -1.56 1.08
N ALA A 44 -15.41 -2.40 1.42
CA ALA A 44 -15.65 -3.84 1.54
C ALA A 44 -16.61 -4.19 2.69
N ALA A 45 -17.39 -5.24 2.46
CA ALA A 45 -18.33 -5.75 3.45
C ALA A 45 -17.60 -6.18 4.73
N GLY A 46 -18.20 -5.83 5.88
CA GLY A 46 -17.63 -6.11 7.20
C GLY A 46 -16.67 -5.04 7.72
N CYS A 47 -16.33 -4.02 6.91
CA CYS A 47 -15.53 -2.89 7.39
C CYS A 47 -16.37 -1.82 8.10
N PRO A 48 -15.82 -1.17 9.13
CA PRO A 48 -16.53 -0.12 9.85
C PRO A 48 -16.77 1.10 8.95
N PRO A 49 -17.89 1.81 9.15
CA PRO A 49 -18.15 3.04 8.41
C PRO A 49 -17.09 4.10 8.73
N PRO A 50 -16.80 5.02 7.79
CA PRO A 50 -15.88 6.12 8.04
C PRO A 50 -16.29 6.95 9.28
N PRO A 51 -15.32 7.56 9.99
CA PRO A 51 -15.60 8.50 11.07
C PRO A 51 -16.53 9.64 10.63
N PRO A 52 -17.22 10.30 11.57
CA PRO A 52 -18.08 11.44 11.26
C PRO A 52 -17.38 12.50 10.41
N GLY A 53 -18.03 12.90 9.31
CA GLY A 53 -17.49 13.88 8.36
C GLY A 53 -16.51 13.30 7.33
N GLN A 54 -16.27 11.99 7.33
CA GLN A 54 -15.48 11.28 6.30
C GLN A 54 -16.40 10.49 5.37
N ALA A 55 -15.90 10.17 4.18
CA ALA A 55 -16.61 9.40 3.16
C ALA A 55 -15.87 8.10 2.84
N ILE A 56 -16.61 7.14 2.29
CA ILE A 56 -16.03 5.89 1.77
C ILE A 56 -15.03 6.21 0.66
N ASP A 57 -13.86 5.61 0.73
CA ASP A 57 -12.85 5.66 -0.32
C ASP A 57 -13.14 4.57 -1.36
N TYR A 58 -13.82 4.97 -2.44
CA TYR A 58 -14.06 4.11 -3.60
C TYR A 58 -12.82 3.92 -4.49
N ASP A 59 -11.75 4.67 -4.21
CA ASP A 59 -10.47 4.66 -4.92
C ASP A 59 -9.38 3.99 -4.07
N ILE A 60 -9.75 3.20 -3.05
CA ILE A 60 -8.83 2.61 -2.07
C ILE A 60 -7.69 1.80 -2.70
N ASN A 61 -7.95 1.21 -3.86
CA ASN A 61 -6.99 0.38 -4.60
C ASN A 61 -5.96 1.20 -5.37
N SER A 62 -6.23 2.46 -5.70
CA SER A 62 -5.35 3.25 -6.57
C SER A 62 -4.06 3.66 -5.88
N PRO A 63 -2.98 3.87 -6.63
CA PRO A 63 -1.69 4.28 -6.09
C PRO A 63 -1.79 5.66 -5.45
N ILE A 64 -1.05 5.85 -4.36
CA ILE A 64 -0.93 7.14 -3.68
C ILE A 64 0.08 8.07 -4.35
N GLY A 65 0.91 7.56 -5.25
CA GLY A 65 1.83 8.36 -6.05
C GLY A 65 2.56 7.56 -7.11
N SER A 66 3.35 8.27 -7.90
CA SER A 66 4.32 7.70 -8.82
C SER A 66 5.69 8.36 -8.63
N ASN A 67 6.72 7.90 -9.33
CA ASN A 67 8.04 8.54 -9.32
C ASN A 67 8.02 10.03 -9.70
N LEU A 68 6.98 10.50 -10.40
CA LEU A 68 6.87 11.90 -10.84
C LEU A 68 5.97 12.76 -9.95
N LYS A 69 5.01 12.17 -9.24
CA LYS A 69 3.97 12.92 -8.53
C LYS A 69 3.50 12.21 -7.27
N ILE A 70 3.06 13.01 -6.31
CA ILE A 70 2.30 12.56 -5.15
C ILE A 70 0.82 12.82 -5.45
N ASN A 71 -0.01 11.78 -5.42
CA ASN A 71 -1.45 11.90 -5.67
C ASN A 71 -2.23 12.02 -4.35
N GLN A 72 -1.81 11.28 -3.32
CA GLN A 72 -2.50 11.16 -2.03
C GLN A 72 -1.48 10.94 -0.92
N THR A 73 -1.88 11.16 0.33
CA THR A 73 -1.04 10.85 1.50
C THR A 73 -0.79 9.34 1.66
N LEU A 74 0.25 8.97 2.42
CA LEU A 74 0.33 7.64 3.03
C LEU A 74 -0.99 7.33 3.75
N CYS A 75 -1.37 6.05 3.78
CA CYS A 75 -2.63 5.57 4.35
C CYS A 75 -3.92 5.99 3.62
N LYS A 76 -3.86 6.80 2.55
CA LYS A 76 -4.99 7.45 1.83
C LYS A 76 -5.84 8.42 2.67
N SER A 77 -5.83 8.30 4.00
CA SER A 77 -6.39 9.26 4.95
C SER A 77 -5.51 9.37 6.19
N SER A 78 -5.44 10.57 6.77
CA SER A 78 -4.72 10.87 8.03
C SER A 78 -5.59 10.69 9.28
N ILE A 79 -6.88 10.43 9.13
CA ILE A 79 -7.80 10.27 10.27
C ILE A 79 -7.98 8.76 10.53
N PRO A 80 -7.63 8.27 11.73
CA PRO A 80 -7.79 6.86 12.06
C PRO A 80 -9.24 6.51 12.40
N TYR A 81 -9.58 5.22 12.31
CA TYR A 81 -10.83 4.72 12.87
C TYR A 81 -10.92 4.95 14.40
N PRO A 82 -12.15 5.17 14.92
CA PRO A 82 -12.40 5.24 16.35
C PRO A 82 -11.97 3.95 17.06
N PHE A 83 -11.63 4.06 18.33
CA PHE A 83 -11.12 2.97 19.15
C PHE A 83 -11.99 1.70 19.08
N GLU A 84 -13.31 1.84 19.16
CA GLU A 84 -14.27 0.74 19.19
C GLU A 84 -14.40 0.02 17.84
N SER A 85 -13.95 0.66 16.76
CA SER A 85 -14.01 0.11 15.40
C SER A 85 -12.75 -0.67 15.02
N ARG A 86 -11.72 -0.68 15.88
CA ARG A 86 -10.42 -1.31 15.57
C ARG A 86 -10.44 -2.79 15.85
N THR A 87 -9.94 -3.58 14.90
CA THR A 87 -9.73 -5.02 15.12
C THR A 87 -8.67 -5.23 16.20
N VAL A 88 -8.93 -6.15 17.13
CA VAL A 88 -8.02 -6.49 18.23
C VAL A 88 -7.19 -7.72 17.84
N TYR A 89 -5.88 -7.63 18.03
CA TYR A 89 -4.91 -8.73 17.88
C TYR A 89 -4.10 -8.87 19.16
N LYS A 90 -3.61 -10.07 19.45
CA LYS A 90 -2.62 -10.29 20.50
C LYS A 90 -1.22 -10.13 19.94
N ALA A 91 -0.28 -9.72 20.79
CA ALA A 91 1.14 -9.78 20.46
C ALA A 91 1.51 -11.22 20.04
N GLY A 92 2.24 -11.34 18.94
CA GLY A 92 2.55 -12.63 18.34
C GLY A 92 1.43 -13.24 17.49
N ASP A 93 0.27 -12.62 17.31
CA ASP A 93 -0.70 -13.12 16.33
C ASP A 93 -0.18 -12.99 14.89
N THR A 94 -0.75 -13.78 13.99
CA THR A 94 -0.55 -13.61 12.54
C THR A 94 -1.77 -12.94 11.95
N ILE A 95 -1.59 -11.74 11.40
CA ILE A 95 -2.62 -11.08 10.59
C ILE A 95 -2.68 -11.78 9.23
N GLN A 96 -3.82 -12.36 8.91
CA GLN A 96 -4.08 -12.94 7.60
C GLN A 96 -4.48 -11.83 6.64
N THR A 97 -3.50 -11.11 6.11
CA THR A 97 -3.81 -9.99 5.22
C THR A 97 -4.46 -10.50 3.94
N ALA A 98 -5.41 -9.74 3.41
CA ALA A 98 -6.07 -10.02 2.15
C ALA A 98 -6.12 -8.77 1.29
N TYR A 99 -6.19 -8.96 -0.02
CA TYR A 99 -6.11 -7.87 -0.99
C TYR A 99 -7.24 -7.94 -2.02
N SER A 100 -7.85 -6.79 -2.31
CA SER A 100 -8.86 -6.63 -3.35
C SER A 100 -8.22 -6.71 -4.74
N LEU A 101 -8.93 -7.34 -5.68
CA LEU A 101 -8.40 -7.60 -7.01
C LEU A 101 -8.68 -6.48 -8.01
N GLY A 102 -7.61 -5.99 -8.63
CA GLY A 102 -7.65 -5.30 -9.92
C GLY A 102 -6.54 -5.82 -10.85
N SER A 103 -5.27 -5.59 -10.51
CA SER A 103 -4.09 -6.18 -11.17
C SER A 103 -2.97 -6.33 -10.17
N THR A 104 -2.21 -7.42 -10.31
CA THR A 104 -1.02 -7.67 -9.50
C THR A 104 0.23 -7.00 -10.01
N HIS A 105 0.21 -6.40 -11.21
CA HIS A 105 1.37 -5.75 -11.81
C HIS A 105 2.64 -6.63 -11.82
N GLY A 106 2.48 -7.94 -12.02
CA GLY A 106 3.61 -8.88 -11.97
C GLY A 106 4.28 -8.96 -10.60
N GLY A 107 3.59 -8.53 -9.53
CA GLY A 107 4.05 -8.48 -8.16
C GLY A 107 4.78 -7.20 -7.78
N GLY A 108 5.83 -7.33 -6.98
CA GLY A 108 6.60 -6.18 -6.51
C GLY A 108 7.19 -6.37 -5.12
N HIS A 109 7.54 -5.24 -4.50
CA HIS A 109 8.05 -5.22 -3.14
C HIS A 109 6.96 -4.76 -2.18
N CYS A 110 6.73 -5.52 -1.11
CA CYS A 110 5.83 -5.11 -0.04
C CYS A 110 6.55 -4.89 1.27
N GLN A 111 6.01 -3.96 2.05
CA GLN A 111 6.40 -3.73 3.44
C GLN A 111 5.14 -3.66 4.29
N TRP A 112 5.21 -4.25 5.48
CA TRP A 112 4.21 -4.08 6.52
C TRP A 112 4.85 -3.42 7.72
N ALA A 113 4.26 -2.34 8.21
CA ALA A 113 4.82 -1.53 9.28
C ALA A 113 3.79 -1.20 10.35
N LEU A 114 4.28 -0.99 11.57
CA LEU A 114 3.51 -0.56 12.73
C LEU A 114 3.90 0.85 13.14
N SER A 115 2.91 1.66 13.53
CA SER A 115 3.12 2.92 14.24
C SER A 115 2.26 2.97 15.50
N TYR A 116 2.87 3.41 16.61
CA TYR A 116 2.21 3.59 17.90
C TYR A 116 2.11 5.08 18.30
N ASP A 117 2.73 5.98 17.55
CA ASP A 117 2.93 7.39 17.93
C ASP A 117 2.21 8.38 17.01
N GLY A 118 1.10 7.93 16.41
CA GLY A 118 0.32 8.71 15.47
C GLY A 118 1.04 8.93 14.15
N GLU A 119 1.66 7.87 13.61
CA GLU A 119 2.26 7.82 12.26
C GLU A 119 3.51 8.69 12.09
N LYS A 120 4.08 9.16 13.20
CA LYS A 120 5.34 9.91 13.22
C LYS A 120 6.52 9.00 12.95
N THR A 121 6.46 7.79 13.50
CA THR A 121 7.48 6.77 13.33
C THR A 121 6.83 5.47 12.90
N TRP A 122 7.51 4.75 12.01
CA TRP A 122 7.06 3.48 11.47
C TRP A 122 8.15 2.43 11.63
N VAL A 123 7.81 1.27 12.18
CA VAL A 123 8.70 0.11 12.25
C VAL A 123 8.20 -0.96 11.31
N VAL A 124 9.00 -1.32 10.30
CA VAL A 124 8.71 -2.45 9.41
C VAL A 124 8.85 -3.76 10.18
N ILE A 125 7.80 -4.59 10.13
CA ILE A 125 7.76 -5.91 10.76
C ILE A 125 7.89 -7.06 9.75
N GLN A 126 7.63 -6.79 8.47
CA GLN A 126 7.81 -7.76 7.39
C GLN A 126 8.14 -7.04 6.08
N THR A 127 9.01 -7.63 5.28
CA THR A 127 9.35 -7.16 3.93
C THR A 127 9.31 -8.37 3.00
N GLU A 128 8.63 -8.24 1.87
CA GLU A 128 8.63 -9.24 0.81
C GLU A 128 9.17 -8.61 -0.47
N ILE A 129 10.25 -9.19 -1.00
CA ILE A 129 10.98 -8.66 -2.15
C ILE A 129 10.57 -9.45 -3.39
N ARG A 130 10.18 -8.75 -4.45
CA ARG A 130 9.68 -9.24 -5.76
C ARG A 130 8.38 -10.03 -5.74
N THR A 131 8.23 -10.98 -4.83
CA THR A 131 7.16 -11.98 -4.87
C THR A 131 5.84 -11.50 -4.29
N CYS A 132 5.79 -10.29 -3.74
CA CYS A 132 4.55 -9.78 -3.16
C CYS A 132 3.47 -9.70 -4.25
N LEU A 133 2.28 -10.26 -3.97
CA LEU A 133 1.16 -10.35 -4.91
C LEU A 133 1.47 -11.12 -6.21
N GLN A 134 2.53 -11.95 -6.25
CA GLN A 134 2.76 -12.89 -7.37
C GLN A 134 2.09 -14.25 -7.18
N THR A 135 1.56 -14.55 -5.99
CA THR A 135 0.99 -15.86 -5.67
C THR A 135 -0.29 -16.14 -6.45
N THR A 136 -0.73 -17.39 -6.56
CA THR A 136 -2.07 -17.63 -7.08
C THR A 136 -3.09 -17.12 -6.07
N PRO A 137 -4.10 -16.32 -6.47
CA PRO A 137 -5.16 -15.97 -5.57
C PRO A 137 -5.83 -17.25 -5.06
N ASP A 138 -6.35 -17.22 -3.83
CA ASP A 138 -7.05 -18.36 -3.27
C ASP A 138 -8.36 -18.66 -4.02
N MET A 139 -9.07 -19.69 -3.56
CA MET A 139 -10.34 -20.10 -4.18
C MET A 139 -11.44 -19.01 -4.13
N GLN A 140 -11.27 -17.95 -3.34
CA GLN A 140 -12.15 -16.78 -3.28
C GLN A 140 -11.63 -15.62 -4.12
N GLY A 141 -10.54 -15.81 -4.86
CA GLY A 141 -9.92 -14.78 -5.66
C GLY A 141 -9.12 -13.77 -4.83
N SER A 142 -8.74 -14.03 -3.58
CA SER A 142 -7.93 -13.07 -2.80
C SER A 142 -6.48 -13.50 -2.73
N TYR A 143 -5.57 -12.53 -2.86
CA TYR A 143 -4.18 -12.75 -2.44
C TYR A 143 -4.16 -12.68 -0.93
N ARG A 144 -3.52 -13.66 -0.29
CA ARG A 144 -3.35 -13.69 1.17
C ARG A 144 -1.89 -13.76 1.51
N ILE A 145 -1.43 -12.84 2.35
CA ILE A 145 -0.06 -12.78 2.82
C ILE A 145 -0.08 -12.76 4.35
N PRO A 146 0.39 -13.82 5.03
CA PRO A 146 0.42 -13.83 6.48
C PRO A 146 1.49 -12.86 6.99
N VAL A 147 1.11 -12.00 7.94
CA VAL A 147 2.02 -11.04 8.58
C VAL A 147 2.07 -11.30 10.08
N LYS A 148 3.24 -11.71 10.58
CA LYS A 148 3.43 -12.03 12.00
C LYS A 148 3.67 -10.75 12.80
N LEU A 149 2.82 -10.48 13.79
CA LEU A 149 3.08 -9.42 14.76
C LEU A 149 4.24 -9.81 15.68
N PRO A 150 5.06 -8.85 16.14
CA PRO A 150 6.11 -9.13 17.12
C PRO A 150 5.52 -9.79 18.38
N ALA A 151 6.15 -10.87 18.84
CA ALA A 151 5.68 -11.62 20.01
C ALA A 151 5.75 -10.81 21.31
N ASP A 152 6.65 -9.83 21.36
CA ASP A 152 6.87 -8.92 22.46
C ASP A 152 6.27 -7.52 22.21
N ALA A 153 5.36 -7.39 21.25
CA ALA A 153 4.70 -6.12 20.95
C ALA A 153 4.00 -5.56 22.21
N PRO A 154 4.14 -4.26 22.51
CA PRO A 154 3.41 -3.63 23.60
C PRO A 154 1.93 -3.46 23.26
N SER A 155 1.11 -3.43 24.31
CA SER A 155 -0.30 -3.07 24.20
C SER A 155 -0.45 -1.64 23.68
N GLY A 156 -1.39 -1.41 22.76
CA GLY A 156 -1.65 -0.05 22.27
C GLY A 156 -2.60 0.04 21.08
N ASN A 157 -2.95 1.29 20.77
CA ASN A 157 -3.60 1.68 19.52
C ASN A 157 -2.51 1.79 18.44
N VAL A 158 -2.66 1.03 17.35
CA VAL A 158 -1.59 0.87 16.35
C VAL A 158 -2.15 1.12 14.97
N THR A 159 -1.41 1.87 14.15
CA THR A 159 -1.65 1.93 12.72
C THR A 159 -0.80 0.83 12.06
N PHE A 160 -1.45 -0.10 11.38
CA PHE A 160 -0.82 -1.13 10.55
C PHE A 160 -0.84 -0.66 9.09
N MET A 161 0.33 -0.44 8.50
CA MET A 161 0.46 -0.01 7.11
C MET A 161 0.91 -1.16 6.23
N TRP A 162 0.28 -1.28 5.07
CA TRP A 162 0.79 -2.01 3.92
C TRP A 162 1.30 -1.01 2.88
N LEU A 163 2.50 -1.24 2.38
CA LEU A 163 3.09 -0.53 1.24
C LEU A 163 3.39 -1.53 0.14
N TRP A 164 3.21 -1.11 -1.11
CA TRP A 164 3.58 -1.89 -2.27
C TRP A 164 4.17 -1.02 -3.38
N ILE A 165 5.34 -1.42 -3.85
CA ILE A 165 6.01 -0.89 -5.04
C ILE A 165 5.83 -1.94 -6.14
N ASN A 166 5.05 -1.62 -7.17
CA ASN A 166 4.67 -2.55 -8.22
C ASN A 166 5.82 -2.85 -9.20
N ALA A 167 5.88 -4.09 -9.69
CA ALA A 167 6.92 -4.53 -10.60
C ALA A 167 6.73 -3.99 -12.02
N ILE A 168 5.53 -4.16 -12.59
CA ILE A 168 5.19 -3.91 -14.01
C ILE A 168 4.19 -2.75 -14.16
N GLY A 169 4.33 -1.93 -15.20
CA GLY A 169 3.46 -0.79 -15.50
C GLY A 169 4.03 0.56 -15.07
N ASP A 170 3.18 1.44 -14.56
CA ASP A 170 3.61 2.74 -14.05
C ASP A 170 4.45 2.57 -12.78
N ARG A 171 5.31 3.54 -12.49
CA ARG A 171 6.24 3.48 -11.36
C ARG A 171 5.53 4.01 -10.13
N GLU A 172 4.78 3.16 -9.46
CA GLU A 172 3.78 3.57 -8.48
C GLU A 172 4.12 3.11 -7.06
N LEU A 173 3.51 3.80 -6.09
CA LEU A 173 3.46 3.39 -4.70
C LEU A 173 2.01 3.27 -4.27
N TYR A 174 1.68 2.15 -3.64
CA TYR A 174 0.40 1.88 -3.01
C TYR A 174 0.60 1.91 -1.50
N SER A 175 -0.37 2.48 -0.78
CA SER A 175 -0.37 2.53 0.69
C SER A 175 -1.79 2.46 1.22
N ASN A 176 -2.08 1.45 2.01
CA ASN A 176 -3.30 1.43 2.83
C ASN A 176 -2.92 1.19 4.28
N CYS A 177 -3.71 1.75 5.19
CA CYS A 177 -3.52 1.56 6.61
C CYS A 177 -4.79 1.05 7.25
N ALA A 178 -4.64 0.12 8.19
CA ALA A 178 -5.69 -0.36 9.06
C ALA A 178 -5.37 0.05 10.49
N ASP A 179 -6.38 0.55 11.20
CA ASP A 179 -6.25 0.90 12.60
C ASP A 179 -6.62 -0.32 13.45
N ILE A 180 -5.64 -0.82 14.20
CA ILE A 180 -5.77 -2.03 15.02
C ILE A 180 -5.49 -1.72 16.49
N ARG A 181 -5.83 -2.67 17.36
CA ARG A 181 -5.43 -2.69 18.76
C ARG A 181 -4.56 -3.92 18.98
N ILE A 182 -3.39 -3.73 19.58
CA ILE A 182 -2.54 -4.84 20.00
C ILE A 182 -2.71 -5.01 21.50
N GLU A 183 -2.94 -6.25 21.94
CA GLU A 183 -2.92 -6.70 23.34
C GLU A 183 -1.62 -7.47 23.57
N GLY A 184 -0.70 -6.89 24.32
CA GLY A 184 0.61 -7.46 24.61
C GLY A 184 1.14 -7.01 25.96
N ARG A 185 2.44 -6.74 26.01
CA ARG A 185 3.08 -6.30 27.27
C ARG A 185 2.72 -4.84 27.62
N ASN A 186 2.80 -4.51 28.90
CA ASN A 186 2.56 -3.14 29.36
C ASN A 186 3.77 -2.23 29.07
N GLY A 187 3.62 -1.33 28.08
CA GLY A 187 4.67 -0.41 27.65
C GLY A 187 5.92 -1.10 27.07
N GLY A 188 6.93 -0.30 26.76
CA GLY A 188 8.21 -0.78 26.25
C GLY A 188 8.66 -0.05 24.98
N SER A 189 9.21 -0.79 24.04
CA SER A 189 9.64 -0.26 22.76
C SER A 189 9.43 -1.25 21.63
N VAL A 190 9.25 -0.71 20.43
CA VAL A 190 9.21 -1.46 19.18
C VAL A 190 10.38 -0.96 18.33
N GLN A 191 11.27 -1.87 17.93
CA GLN A 191 12.51 -1.55 17.23
C GLN A 191 12.54 -2.25 15.87
N GLY A 192 13.16 -1.60 14.89
CA GLY A 192 13.37 -2.18 13.58
C GLY A 192 13.85 -1.12 12.60
N VAL A 193 13.39 -1.17 11.37
CA VAL A 193 13.77 -0.22 10.32
C VAL A 193 12.58 0.58 9.82
N ALA A 194 12.82 1.82 9.40
CA ALA A 194 11.83 2.67 8.76
C ALA A 194 11.41 2.08 7.39
N PRO A 195 10.17 2.29 6.93
CA PRO A 195 9.76 1.86 5.60
C PRO A 195 10.54 2.59 4.51
N LEU A 196 10.92 1.86 3.46
CA LEU A 196 11.44 2.47 2.25
C LEU A 196 10.28 3.04 1.43
N ILE A 197 10.24 4.35 1.26
CA ILE A 197 9.30 5.04 0.39
C ILE A 197 10.01 5.26 -0.95
N ALA A 198 9.48 4.68 -2.01
CA ALA A 198 9.97 4.83 -3.38
C ALA A 198 8.80 5.17 -4.30
N ASN A 199 9.08 5.69 -5.49
CA ASN A 199 8.05 5.98 -6.49
C ASN A 199 6.89 6.86 -5.94
N TYR A 200 7.23 7.87 -5.14
CA TYR A 200 6.27 8.74 -4.48
C TYR A 200 6.73 10.21 -4.56
N GLY A 201 6.56 10.80 -5.73
CA GLY A 201 7.12 12.09 -6.10
C GLY A 201 8.63 12.05 -6.42
N PRO A 202 9.16 13.16 -6.97
CA PRO A 202 10.52 13.23 -7.51
C PRO A 202 11.63 13.24 -6.45
N SER A 203 11.27 13.42 -5.17
CA SER A 203 12.24 13.45 -4.06
C SER A 203 12.52 12.06 -3.45
N ASN A 204 11.79 11.03 -3.85
CA ASN A 204 11.99 9.66 -3.39
C ASN A 204 12.76 8.84 -4.43
N PRO A 205 13.46 7.77 -4.03
CA PRO A 205 14.11 6.86 -4.95
C PRO A 205 13.17 6.38 -6.07
N HIS A 206 13.70 6.38 -7.28
CA HIS A 206 13.01 5.84 -8.44
C HIS A 206 13.35 4.35 -8.58
N PHE A 207 12.32 3.52 -8.57
CA PHE A 207 12.44 2.09 -8.86
C PHE A 207 11.97 1.88 -10.30
N PRO A 208 12.82 1.37 -11.20
CA PRO A 208 12.45 1.12 -12.59
C PRO A 208 11.42 0.00 -12.70
N GLU A 209 10.99 -0.33 -13.91
CA GLU A 209 10.21 -1.54 -14.18
C GLU A 209 11.10 -2.79 -14.06
N PHE A 210 10.62 -3.81 -13.33
CA PHE A 210 11.38 -5.04 -13.06
C PHE A 210 10.53 -6.30 -13.31
N PRO A 211 10.23 -6.64 -14.58
CA PRO A 211 9.31 -7.74 -14.90
C PRO A 211 9.85 -9.12 -14.54
N THR A 212 11.18 -9.27 -14.47
CA THR A 212 11.87 -10.54 -14.21
C THR A 212 13.09 -10.34 -13.30
N ALA A 213 13.72 -11.43 -12.86
CA ALA A 213 14.85 -11.40 -11.92
C ALA A 213 16.11 -10.73 -12.49
N GLU A 214 16.23 -10.66 -13.81
CA GLU A 214 17.39 -10.08 -14.50
C GLU A 214 17.40 -8.54 -14.49
N PHE A 215 16.25 -7.92 -14.22
CA PHE A 215 16.13 -6.46 -14.16
C PHE A 215 16.47 -5.94 -12.77
N PRO A 216 17.17 -4.79 -12.67
CA PRO A 216 17.37 -4.13 -11.39
C PRO A 216 16.02 -3.71 -10.80
N ASP A 217 15.78 -4.04 -9.54
CA ASP A 217 14.53 -3.81 -8.82
C ASP A 217 14.71 -2.93 -7.58
N GLY A 218 15.89 -2.34 -7.38
CA GLY A 218 16.20 -1.44 -6.27
C GLY A 218 16.20 -2.08 -4.88
N HIS A 219 16.15 -3.42 -4.79
CA HIS A 219 16.03 -4.11 -3.51
C HIS A 219 17.20 -3.83 -2.55
N GLU A 220 18.36 -3.45 -3.08
CA GLU A 220 19.54 -3.08 -2.30
C GLU A 220 19.27 -1.91 -1.35
N LEU A 221 18.36 -0.99 -1.70
CA LEU A 221 17.98 0.15 -0.85
C LEU A 221 17.19 -0.27 0.40
N PHE A 222 16.64 -1.49 0.44
CA PHE A 222 16.02 -2.00 1.66
C PHE A 222 17.05 -2.29 2.75
N ALA A 223 18.30 -2.60 2.39
CA ALA A 223 19.37 -2.81 3.35
C ALA A 223 19.87 -1.49 3.97
N THR A 224 19.58 -0.34 3.34
CA THR A 224 20.02 0.98 3.81
C THR A 224 18.97 1.71 4.65
N ARG A 225 17.86 1.06 4.97
CA ARG A 225 16.78 1.66 5.76
C ARG A 225 17.26 2.03 7.17
N GLN A 226 16.85 3.21 7.62
CA GLN A 226 17.24 3.73 8.92
C GLN A 226 16.69 2.86 10.04
N GLN A 227 17.53 2.56 11.05
CA GLN A 227 17.05 1.96 12.30
C GLN A 227 16.22 2.96 13.10
N VAL A 228 15.08 2.51 13.61
CA VAL A 228 14.12 3.33 14.35
C VAL A 228 13.60 2.58 15.56
N THR A 229 13.21 3.35 16.57
CA THR A 229 12.65 2.84 17.82
C THR A 229 11.45 3.69 18.20
N ILE A 230 10.34 3.04 18.50
CA ILE A 230 9.13 3.69 19.03
C ILE A 230 9.03 3.35 20.51
N MET A 231 8.98 4.36 21.37
CA MET A 231 8.74 4.18 22.80
C MET A 231 7.25 4.16 23.08
N VAL A 232 6.76 3.10 23.72
CA VAL A 232 5.35 2.93 24.05
C VAL A 232 5.19 3.03 25.56
N LYS A 233 4.39 3.99 26.02
CA LYS A 233 4.10 4.17 27.44
C LYS A 233 3.17 3.05 27.92
N GLY A 234 3.43 2.54 29.12
CA GLY A 234 2.50 1.61 29.76
C GLY A 234 1.28 2.34 30.31
N SER A 235 0.15 1.63 30.42
CA SER A 235 -1.02 2.11 31.17
C SER A 235 -0.79 1.86 32.66
N GLU A 236 -0.83 2.92 33.47
CA GLU A 236 -0.89 2.79 34.93
C GLU A 236 -2.31 2.34 35.32
N GLY A 237 -2.44 1.07 35.72
CA GLY A 237 -3.70 0.51 36.26
C GLY A 237 -4.72 0.03 35.23
N GLY A 238 -4.53 -1.18 34.68
CA GLY A 238 -5.59 -2.09 34.21
C GLY A 238 -6.57 -1.67 33.10
N ALA A 239 -6.62 -0.41 32.69
CA ALA A 239 -7.51 0.11 31.66
C ALA A 239 -6.69 0.86 30.61
N VAL A 240 -6.85 0.48 29.35
CA VAL A 240 -6.25 1.18 28.21
C VAL A 240 -7.01 2.50 28.05
N ASP A 241 -6.39 3.60 28.48
CA ASP A 241 -6.90 4.95 28.27
C ASP A 241 -6.83 5.30 26.77
N PRO A 242 -7.97 5.61 26.10
CA PRO A 242 -8.00 5.91 24.67
C PRO A 242 -7.28 7.22 24.28
N SER A 243 -6.80 8.02 25.24
CA SER A 243 -6.25 9.35 24.99
C SER A 243 -4.72 9.49 25.13
N GLN A 244 -3.99 8.46 25.59
CA GLN A 244 -2.56 8.63 25.94
C GLN A 244 -1.58 8.32 24.80
N SER A 245 -1.64 9.14 23.75
CA SER A 245 -0.50 9.36 22.85
C SER A 245 0.18 10.69 23.17
N GLY A 246 0.75 10.78 24.39
CA GLY A 246 1.48 11.96 24.85
C GLY A 246 2.86 12.05 24.19
N VAL A 247 2.95 12.89 23.16
CA VAL A 247 4.15 13.29 22.42
C VAL A 247 5.21 13.87 23.37
N ALA A 248 6.37 13.24 23.47
CA ALA A 248 7.58 13.90 23.97
C ALA A 248 8.46 14.25 22.76
N LEU A 249 8.51 15.53 22.40
CA LEU A 249 9.57 16.05 21.54
C LEU A 249 10.83 16.16 22.40
N SER A 250 11.89 15.41 22.05
CA SER A 250 13.21 15.68 22.62
C SER A 250 13.67 17.07 22.18
N PRO A 251 14.22 17.91 23.08
CA PRO A 251 14.75 19.20 22.70
C PRO A 251 15.95 19.03 21.78
N LYS A 252 15.87 19.74 20.64
CA LYS A 252 16.94 19.94 19.66
C LYS A 252 18.18 20.46 20.38
N ALA A 253 19.33 19.82 20.16
CA ALA A 253 20.62 20.35 20.59
C ALA A 253 20.81 21.77 20.04
N ALA A 254 20.94 22.74 20.93
CA ALA A 254 21.27 24.11 20.57
C ALA A 254 22.73 24.14 20.08
N ASN A 255 22.94 24.47 18.81
CA ASN A 255 24.24 24.91 18.34
C ASN A 255 24.59 26.23 19.03
N GLN A 256 25.65 26.22 19.83
CA GLN A 256 26.32 27.46 20.23
C GLN A 256 27.09 28.05 19.04
N PRO A 257 27.09 29.38 18.86
CA PRO A 257 27.98 30.05 17.94
C PRO A 257 29.37 30.18 18.58
N ASN A 258 30.40 29.63 17.94
CA ASN A 258 31.78 29.99 18.27
C ASN A 258 32.15 31.27 17.52
N SER A 259 32.47 32.29 18.30
CA SER A 259 33.19 33.49 17.88
C SER A 259 34.68 33.18 17.74
N ALA A 260 35.23 33.45 16.56
CA ALA A 260 36.59 33.96 16.31
C ALA A 260 36.64 34.45 14.86
#